data_AF-A0A524F8H3-F1
#
_entry.id   AF-A0A524F8H3-F1
#
_cell.length_a   1.000
_cell.length_b   1.000
_cell.length_c   1.000
_cell.angle_alpha   90.00
_cell.angle_beta   90.00
_cell.angle_gamma   90.00
#
_symmetry.space_group_name_H-M   'P 1'
#
loop_
_entity.id
_entity.type
_entity.pdbx_description
1 polymer ?
#
loop_
_entity_poly.entity_id
_entity_poly.type
_entity_poly.pdbx_seq_one_letter_code
_entity_poly.pdbx_strand_id
1 'polypeptide(L)'
;MIEKKYEKDVIEKAIKNFDNIKESIKGLYEILNINLDEDDIYFEAASDNLTGLYRNLLELLLNDEGLRHFVNKLKNSEVNLNIVLNEALAEH
;
A
#
# COMPACT_ATOMS: atom_id res chain seq x y z
N MET A 1 31.89 -5.50 -6.43
CA MET A 1 31.47 -5.27 -5.03
C MET A 1 30.45 -4.14 -4.88
N ILE A 2 30.45 -3.12 -5.75
CA ILE A 2 29.51 -2.00 -5.70
C ILE A 2 28.09 -2.40 -6.15
N GLU A 3 27.95 -3.19 -7.23
CA GLU A 3 26.63 -3.68 -7.71
C GLU A 3 25.87 -4.53 -6.69
N LYS A 4 26.54 -5.49 -6.05
CA LYS A 4 25.93 -6.31 -4.97
C LYS A 4 25.48 -5.50 -3.76
N LYS A 5 26.10 -4.34 -3.50
CA LYS A 5 25.71 -3.44 -2.41
C LYS A 5 24.46 -2.65 -2.77
N TYR A 6 24.39 -2.13 -4.00
CA TYR A 6 23.22 -1.41 -4.51
C TYR A 6 21.97 -2.29 -4.56
N GLU A 7 22.11 -3.53 -5.04
CA GLU A 7 21.02 -4.52 -5.09
C GLU A 7 20.48 -4.83 -3.69
N LYS A 8 21.37 -4.98 -2.71
CA LYS A 8 21.01 -5.18 -1.30
C LYS A 8 20.23 -3.99 -0.73
N ASP A 9 20.69 -2.77 -0.99
CA ASP A 9 20.04 -1.55 -0.48
C ASP A 9 18.62 -1.38 -1.07
N VAL A 10 18.41 -1.77 -2.33
CA VAL A 10 17.08 -1.76 -2.99
C VAL A 10 16.14 -2.78 -2.35
N ILE A 11 16.62 -4.00 -2.10
CA ILE A 11 15.83 -5.06 -1.46
C ILE A 11 15.45 -4.65 -0.03
N GLU A 12 16.39 -4.10 0.75
CA GLU A 12 16.11 -3.64 2.12
C GLU A 12 15.06 -2.52 2.14
N LYS A 13 15.13 -1.58 1.18
CA LYS A 13 14.11 -0.54 1.02
C LYS A 13 12.74 -1.12 0.67
N ALA A 14 12.68 -2.10 -0.23
CA ALA A 14 11.42 -2.73 -0.62
C ALA A 14 10.77 -3.46 0.57
N ILE A 15 11.54 -4.20 1.36
CA ILE A 15 11.08 -4.86 2.58
C ILE A 15 10.56 -3.83 3.59
N LYS A 16 11.32 -2.75 3.84
CA LYS A 16 10.89 -1.69 4.74
C LYS A 16 9.59 -1.02 4.28
N ASN A 17 9.43 -0.79 2.99
CA ASN A 17 8.20 -0.22 2.44
C ASN A 17 7.01 -1.16 2.65
N PHE A 18 7.21 -2.48 2.49
CA PHE A 18 6.18 -3.47 2.79
C PHE A 18 5.79 -3.46 4.28
N ASP A 19 6.76 -3.37 5.19
CA ASP A 19 6.48 -3.24 6.63
C ASP A 19 5.70 -1.96 6.94
N ASN A 20 6.06 -0.83 6.32
CA ASN A 20 5.32 0.43 6.46
C ASN A 20 3.87 0.32 5.97
N ILE A 21 3.62 -0.38 4.87
CA ILE A 21 2.26 -0.65 4.37
C ILE A 21 1.45 -1.43 5.39
N LYS A 22 2.04 -2.49 5.98
CA LYS A 22 1.37 -3.29 7.01
C LYS A 22 1.00 -2.47 8.24
N GLU A 23 1.95 -1.68 8.74
CA GLU A 23 1.70 -0.82 9.91
C GLU A 23 0.65 0.26 9.60
N SER A 24 0.62 0.79 8.36
CA SER A 24 -0.41 1.75 7.94
C SER A 24 -1.80 1.13 7.94
N ILE A 25 -1.96 -0.07 7.38
CA ILE A 25 -3.25 -0.79 7.37
C ILE A 25 -3.71 -1.10 8.80
N LYS A 26 -2.79 -1.51 9.67
CA LYS A 26 -3.06 -1.74 11.08
C LYS A 26 -3.53 -0.46 11.78
N GLY A 27 -2.83 0.65 11.58
CA GLY A 27 -3.21 1.95 12.14
C GLY A 27 -4.61 2.40 11.67
N LEU A 28 -4.96 2.16 10.40
CA LEU A 28 -6.31 2.43 9.89
C LEU A 28 -7.37 1.57 10.59
N TYR A 29 -7.10 0.28 10.80
CA TYR A 29 -7.99 -0.61 11.53
C TYR A 29 -8.17 -0.15 12.99
N GLU A 30 -7.09 0.20 13.67
CA GLU A 30 -7.14 0.72 15.05
C GLU A 30 -7.97 2.00 15.15
N ILE A 31 -7.84 2.92 14.18
CA ILE A 31 -8.68 4.12 14.10
C ILE A 31 -10.16 3.73 13.94
N LEU A 32 -10.49 2.80 13.05
CA LEU A 32 -11.88 2.34 12.90
C LEU A 32 -12.43 1.76 14.21
N ASN A 33 -11.63 0.91 14.88
CA ASN A 33 -12.01 0.23 16.11
C ASN A 33 -12.16 1.17 17.32
N ILE A 34 -11.51 2.34 17.29
CA ILE A 34 -11.69 3.37 18.32
C ILE A 34 -12.98 4.18 18.09
N ASN A 35 -13.39 4.35 16.83
CA ASN A 35 -14.42 5.34 16.46
C ASN A 35 -15.78 4.72 16.12
N LEU A 36 -15.84 3.42 15.83
CA LEU A 36 -17.06 2.72 15.43
C LEU A 36 -17.26 1.48 16.30
N ASP A 37 -18.52 1.14 16.59
CA ASP A 37 -18.86 -0.13 17.23
C ASP A 37 -18.64 -1.29 16.25
N GLU A 38 -18.24 -2.46 16.75
CA GLU A 38 -17.98 -3.65 15.91
C GLU A 38 -19.24 -4.13 15.15
N ASP A 39 -20.43 -3.87 15.71
CA ASP A 39 -21.73 -4.18 15.09
C ASP A 39 -22.19 -3.09 14.09
N ASP A 40 -21.42 -2.01 13.91
CA ASP A 40 -21.73 -0.96 12.94
C ASP A 40 -21.41 -1.44 11.51
N ILE A 41 -22.36 -1.29 10.60
CA ILE A 41 -22.20 -1.64 9.18
C ILE A 41 -21.02 -0.90 8.52
N TYR A 42 -20.69 0.31 8.97
CA TYR A 42 -19.53 1.05 8.49
C TYR A 42 -18.23 0.45 9.00
N PHE A 43 -18.22 -0.14 10.20
CA PHE A 43 -17.05 -0.86 10.72
C PHE A 43 -16.80 -2.13 9.90
N GLU A 44 -17.85 -2.92 9.63
CA GLU A 44 -17.79 -4.10 8.78
C GLU A 44 -17.30 -3.74 7.37
N ALA A 45 -17.94 -2.77 6.72
CA ALA A 45 -17.57 -2.35 5.36
C ALA A 45 -16.14 -1.79 5.27
N ALA A 46 -15.69 -1.04 6.28
CA ALA A 46 -14.34 -0.52 6.31
C ALA A 46 -13.30 -1.63 6.55
N SER A 47 -13.60 -2.60 7.42
CA SER A 47 -12.76 -3.77 7.68
C SER A 47 -12.62 -4.66 6.43
N ASP A 48 -13.70 -4.86 5.70
CA ASP A 48 -13.70 -5.57 4.42
C ASP A 48 -12.84 -4.85 3.38
N ASN A 49 -12.96 -3.52 3.28
CA ASN A 49 -12.14 -2.72 2.37
C ASN A 49 -10.65 -2.78 2.73
N LEU A 50 -10.28 -2.73 4.01
CA LEU A 50 -8.89 -2.89 4.45
C LEU A 50 -8.34 -4.28 4.13
N THR A 51 -9.16 -5.32 4.34
CA THR A 51 -8.81 -6.70 3.99
C THR A 51 -8.61 -6.85 2.49
N GLY A 52 -9.52 -6.29 1.69
CA GLY A 52 -9.43 -6.26 0.24
C GLY A 52 -8.19 -5.52 -0.25
N LEU A 53 -7.87 -4.36 0.33
CA LEU A 53 -6.67 -3.60 0.02
C LEU A 53 -5.40 -4.43 0.27
N TYR A 54 -5.30 -5.06 1.44
CA TYR A 54 -4.13 -5.88 1.78
C TYR A 54 -3.97 -7.06 0.82
N ARG A 55 -5.07 -7.77 0.52
CA ARG A 55 -5.06 -8.89 -0.44
C ARG A 55 -4.64 -8.44 -1.84
N ASN A 56 -5.23 -7.37 -2.35
CA ASN A 56 -4.91 -6.85 -3.68
C ASN A 56 -3.44 -6.40 -3.79
N LEU A 57 -2.88 -5.81 -2.72
CA LEU A 57 -1.46 -5.47 -2.66
C LEU A 57 -0.57 -6.71 -2.71
N LEU A 58 -0.90 -7.76 -1.95
CA LEU A 58 -0.15 -9.02 -2.00
C LEU A 58 -0.21 -9.68 -3.38
N GLU A 59 -1.39 -9.76 -3.99
CA GLU A 59 -1.56 -10.32 -5.34
C GLU A 59 -0.75 -9.55 -6.38
N LEU A 60 -0.70 -8.23 -6.26
CA LEU A 60 0.06 -7.37 -7.16
C LEU A 60 1.57 -7.54 -7.00
N LEU A 61 2.06 -7.73 -5.76
CA LEU A 61 3.47 -7.97 -5.46
C LEU A 61 3.94 -9.38 -5.86
N LEU A 62 3.04 -10.35 -5.89
CA LEU A 62 3.34 -11.73 -6.30
C LEU A 62 3.24 -11.95 -7.82
N ASN A 63 2.80 -10.93 -8.57
CA ASN A 63 2.64 -11.00 -10.02
C ASN A 63 3.62 -10.05 -10.74
N ASP A 64 4.79 -10.58 -11.13
CA ASP A 64 5.87 -9.81 -11.76
C ASP A 64 5.45 -9.06 -13.05
N GLU A 65 4.59 -9.66 -13.88
CA GLU A 65 4.03 -8.98 -15.06
C GLU A 65 2.99 -7.93 -14.67
N GLY A 66 2.12 -8.27 -13.70
CA GLY A 66 1.11 -7.38 -13.16
C GLY A 66 1.71 -6.09 -12.59
N LEU A 67 2.83 -6.21 -11.87
CA LEU A 67 3.55 -5.07 -11.31
C LEU A 67 4.07 -4.11 -12.41
N ARG A 68 4.61 -4.63 -13.52
CA ARG A 68 5.09 -3.79 -14.63
C ARG A 68 3.95 -3.02 -15.30
N HIS A 69 2.81 -3.68 -15.55
CA HIS A 69 1.64 -3.02 -16.12
C HIS A 69 1.01 -2.02 -15.16
N PHE A 70 1.02 -2.33 -13.86
CA PHE A 70 0.53 -1.44 -12.81
C PHE A 70 1.32 -0.15 -12.72
N VAL A 71 2.66 -0.19 -12.72
CA VAL A 71 3.49 1.03 -12.68
C VAL A 71 3.16 1.99 -13.84
N ASN A 72 2.86 1.46 -15.02
CA ASN A 72 2.44 2.28 -16.18
C ASN A 72 1.04 2.88 -16.01
N LYS A 73 0.13 2.18 -15.34
CA LYS A 73 -1.22 2.67 -15.03
C LYS A 73 -1.20 3.69 -13.89
N LEU A 74 -0.32 3.50 -12.89
CA LEU A 74 -0.19 4.34 -11.71
C LEU A 74 0.20 5.79 -12.06
N LYS A 75 1.10 5.94 -13.04
CA LYS A 75 1.51 7.26 -13.57
C LYS A 75 0.34 8.09 -14.12
N ASN A 76 -0.77 7.45 -14.45
CA ASN A 76 -1.95 8.07 -15.07
C ASN A 76 -3.22 7.96 -14.21
N SER A 77 -3.13 7.39 -12.99
CA SER A 77 -4.29 7.22 -12.13
C SER A 77 -4.39 8.39 -11.15
N GLU A 78 -5.38 9.25 -11.36
CA GLU A 78 -5.81 10.21 -10.33
C GLU A 78 -6.66 9.49 -9.30
N VAL A 79 -6.24 9.57 -8.05
CA VAL A 79 -7.05 9.12 -6.92
C VAL A 79 -7.79 10.36 -6.42
N ASN A 80 -9.12 10.39 -6.60
CA ASN A 80 -9.96 11.51 -6.21
C ASN A 80 -10.19 11.49 -4.69
N LEU A 81 -9.18 11.94 -3.96
CA LEU A 81 -9.23 12.14 -2.52
C LEU A 81 -8.92 13.61 -2.20
N ASN A 82 -9.47 14.09 -1.10
CA ASN A 82 -9.10 15.39 -0.52
C ASN A 82 -7.74 15.34 0.22
N ILE A 83 -6.81 14.51 -0.24
CA ILE A 83 -5.44 14.38 0.29
C ILE A 83 -4.45 14.31 -0.88
N VAL A 84 -3.27 14.89 -0.70
CA VAL A 84 -2.21 14.87 -1.71
C VAL A 84 -1.48 13.53 -1.65
N LEU A 85 -1.60 12.70 -2.69
CA LEU A 85 -0.86 11.44 -2.80
C LEU A 85 0.43 11.55 -3.65
N ASN A 86 0.55 12.60 -4.47
CA ASN A 86 1.51 12.65 -5.58
C ASN A 86 2.90 13.25 -5.26
N GLU A 87 3.20 13.63 -4.01
CA GLU A 87 4.50 14.24 -3.71
C GLU A 87 5.69 13.27 -3.87
N ALA A 88 5.48 11.96 -3.74
CA ALA A 88 6.55 10.96 -3.77
C ALA A 88 6.97 10.49 -5.19
N LEU A 89 6.17 10.75 -6.23
CA LEU A 89 6.47 10.31 -7.61
C LEU A 89 7.25 11.34 -8.43
N ALA A 90 7.52 12.52 -7.87
CA ALA A 90 8.20 13.62 -8.57
C ALA A 90 9.73 13.58 -8.50
N GLU A 91 10.32 12.71 -7.67
CA GLU A 91 11.78 12.68 -7.40
C GLU A 91 12.54 11.48 -8.02
N HIS A 92 11.90 10.64 -8.84
CA HIS A 92 12.53 9.47 -9.48
C HIS A 92 12.23 9.35 -10.98
#